data_AF-A0A0S7X931-F1
#
_entry.id   AF-A0A0S7X931-F1
#
_cell.length_a   1.000
_cell.length_b   1.000
_cell.length_c   1.000
_cell.angle_alpha   90.00
_cell.angle_beta   90.00
_cell.angle_gamma   90.00
#
_symmetry.space_group_name_H-M   'P 1'
#
loop_
_entity.id
_entity.type
_entity.pdbx_description
1 polymer ?
#
loop_
_entity_poly.entity_id
_entity_poly.type
_entity_poly.pdbx_seq_one_letter_code
_entity_poly.pdbx_strand_id
1 'polypeptide(L)'
;MRSSRPRPPRDTSSTEKIAEDEQVLEEFALDPQAYAVNDFTPDERVIKGTIAFLRDQKKAQVLFFPMSFNPQAGELRLYTLIRVRITYVPDQGFGMQQFITAPFGLAAADPNWPPAGDQLYKITTAEEGIYRVTHDELAAAGMDTASIIPRNLHLYNRGAEVAMYVYGEDDGYLDPGDYIEFYTEAINTKYTRTNIYWLVADQSPGLRMTQIDGAPGSAPFANDFLEVLHFERDLPQGYWGLAPGEDSVDRWFWADFTPPEYQWVVLPNIPEDFPVDLPGVSTLGGTATVKVALRGFAADKLHQATFSIKNSLFPNGSQIAQRSWQGQDEYRVEVDIDQGLLVPGENTITIELLGTE
;
A
#
# COMPACT_ATOMS: atom_id res chain seq x y z
N MET A 1 -48.81 71.75 -44.38
CA MET A 1 -47.86 70.64 -44.14
C MET A 1 -47.53 70.58 -42.66
N ARG A 2 -47.41 69.35 -42.11
CA ARG A 2 -47.23 68.98 -40.69
C ARG A 2 -48.51 69.05 -39.84
N SER A 3 -48.93 67.88 -39.37
CA SER A 3 -49.87 67.69 -38.27
C SER A 3 -49.44 66.44 -37.51
N SER A 4 -49.56 66.53 -36.19
CA SER A 4 -48.93 65.71 -35.17
C SER A 4 -49.98 65.08 -34.25
N ARG A 5 -49.64 63.89 -33.74
CA ARG A 5 -50.33 63.00 -32.76
C ARG A 5 -51.36 62.00 -33.37
N PRO A 6 -51.67 60.89 -32.67
CA PRO A 6 -50.82 59.76 -32.28
C PRO A 6 -51.44 58.42 -32.78
N ARG A 7 -50.75 57.27 -32.64
CA ARG A 7 -51.32 55.95 -32.97
C ARG A 7 -50.92 54.86 -31.95
N PRO A 8 -51.88 54.12 -31.36
CA PRO A 8 -51.69 52.75 -30.84
C PRO A 8 -52.33 51.73 -31.84
N PRO A 9 -52.42 50.38 -31.64
CA PRO A 9 -51.86 49.44 -30.63
C PRO A 9 -51.25 48.12 -31.23
N ARG A 10 -50.95 47.14 -30.35
CA ARG A 10 -50.72 45.66 -30.49
C ARG A 10 -49.38 45.20 -31.07
N ASP A 11 -48.50 44.44 -30.39
CA ASP A 11 -48.54 43.26 -29.48
C ASP A 11 -47.93 42.06 -30.21
N THR A 12 -46.70 41.69 -29.81
CA THR A 12 -46.21 40.30 -29.80
C THR A 12 -44.98 40.19 -28.89
N SER A 13 -44.93 39.12 -28.11
CA SER A 13 -43.77 38.42 -27.50
C SER A 13 -43.17 38.96 -26.19
N SER A 14 -43.65 38.37 -25.09
CA SER A 14 -42.85 37.73 -24.03
C SER A 14 -41.53 38.38 -23.62
N THR A 15 -41.56 39.20 -22.56
CA THR A 15 -40.42 39.41 -21.67
C THR A 15 -40.54 38.46 -20.48
N GLU A 16 -39.93 37.28 -20.63
CA GLU A 16 -39.50 36.47 -19.49
C GLU A 16 -38.18 37.10 -19.03
N LYS A 17 -38.19 37.73 -17.85
CA LYS A 17 -36.96 38.15 -17.18
C LYS A 17 -36.20 36.88 -16.84
N ILE A 18 -35.08 36.67 -17.53
CA ILE A 18 -34.08 35.66 -17.17
C ILE A 18 -33.62 36.00 -15.75
N ALA A 19 -33.83 35.07 -14.83
CA ALA A 19 -33.33 35.17 -13.46
C ALA A 19 -31.81 35.25 -13.50
N GLU A 20 -31.25 36.24 -12.81
CA GLU A 20 -29.82 36.34 -12.54
C GLU A 20 -29.39 35.10 -11.74
N ASP A 21 -28.29 34.47 -12.17
CA ASP A 21 -27.63 33.37 -11.47
C ASP A 21 -27.32 33.77 -10.01
N GLU A 22 -28.07 33.23 -9.05
CA GLU A 22 -27.71 33.24 -7.64
C GLU A 22 -26.45 32.37 -7.46
N GLN A 23 -25.28 33.01 -7.51
CA GLN A 23 -24.07 32.40 -6.97
C GLN A 23 -24.21 32.33 -5.45
N VAL A 24 -24.37 31.10 -4.92
CA VAL A 24 -24.33 30.84 -3.48
C VAL A 24 -22.91 31.17 -2.99
N LEU A 25 -22.77 32.28 -2.28
CA LEU A 25 -21.56 32.61 -1.54
C LEU A 25 -21.61 31.87 -0.20
N GLU A 26 -20.65 30.98 0.04
CA GLU A 26 -20.49 30.36 1.36
C GLU A 26 -20.01 31.41 2.38
N GLU A 27 -20.86 31.73 3.35
CA GLU A 27 -20.51 32.61 4.47
C GLU A 27 -20.22 31.75 5.71
N PHE A 28 -18.97 31.81 6.20
CA PHE A 28 -18.57 31.16 7.44
C PHE A 28 -18.90 32.06 8.62
N ALA A 29 -19.93 31.70 9.39
CA ALA A 29 -20.30 32.38 10.62
C ALA A 29 -19.89 31.55 11.84
N LEU A 30 -19.35 32.23 12.85
CA LEU A 30 -19.10 31.63 14.17
C LEU A 30 -20.45 31.36 14.85
N ASP A 31 -20.67 30.15 15.35
CA ASP A 31 -21.87 29.81 16.12
C ASP A 31 -21.76 30.43 17.53
N PRO A 32 -22.53 31.50 17.84
CA PRO A 32 -22.40 32.19 19.11
C PRO A 32 -22.90 31.37 20.30
N GLN A 33 -23.76 30.37 20.08
CA GLN A 33 -24.24 29.49 21.15
C GLN A 33 -23.18 28.45 21.49
N ALA A 34 -22.54 27.84 20.48
CA ALA A 34 -21.46 26.87 20.71
C ALA A 34 -20.24 27.51 21.40
N TYR A 35 -19.88 28.74 21.04
CA TYR A 35 -18.71 29.43 21.59
C TYR A 35 -18.97 30.14 22.93
N ALA A 36 -20.22 30.19 23.41
CA ALA A 36 -20.55 30.70 24.74
C ALA A 36 -20.40 29.64 25.86
N VAL A 37 -20.19 28.36 25.50
CA VAL A 37 -20.08 27.24 26.45
C VAL A 37 -18.71 27.22 27.11
N ASN A 38 -18.67 27.15 28.45
CA ASN A 38 -17.45 26.99 29.22
C ASN A 38 -17.18 25.53 29.58
N ASP A 39 -17.05 24.70 28.55
CA ASP A 39 -16.74 23.29 28.70
C ASP A 39 -15.99 22.75 27.47
N PHE A 40 -15.29 21.64 27.64
CA PHE A 40 -14.53 21.01 26.57
C PHE A 40 -15.44 20.26 25.60
N THR A 41 -15.40 20.61 24.33
CA THR A 41 -16.17 19.93 23.28
C THR A 41 -15.24 19.35 22.19
N PRO A 42 -15.47 18.11 21.74
CA PRO A 42 -16.36 17.11 22.36
C PRO A 42 -15.82 16.67 23.73
N ASP A 43 -16.67 16.23 24.65
CA ASP A 43 -16.20 15.67 25.93
C ASP A 43 -15.78 14.20 25.80
N GLU A 44 -16.49 13.45 24.96
CA GLU A 44 -16.15 12.05 24.67
C GLU A 44 -14.87 11.96 23.81
N ARG A 45 -13.95 11.07 24.18
CA ARG A 45 -12.67 10.87 23.46
C ARG A 45 -12.78 9.79 22.40
N VAL A 46 -13.69 8.84 22.60
CA VAL A 46 -13.95 7.74 21.68
C VAL A 46 -15.41 7.40 21.72
N ILE A 47 -16.04 7.34 20.56
CA ILE A 47 -17.43 6.96 20.44
C ILE A 47 -17.58 5.82 19.44
N LYS A 48 -18.61 5.01 19.66
CA LYS A 48 -19.04 4.03 18.66
C LYS A 48 -19.84 4.78 17.60
N GLY A 49 -19.31 4.81 16.38
CA GLY A 49 -20.01 5.32 15.21
C GLY A 49 -20.96 4.28 14.62
N THR A 50 -21.32 4.47 13.36
CA THR A 50 -22.29 3.62 12.66
C THR A 50 -21.80 2.18 12.54
N ILE A 51 -22.72 1.23 12.73
CA ILE A 51 -22.52 -0.15 12.32
C ILE A 51 -23.11 -0.31 10.92
N ALA A 52 -22.30 -0.78 9.98
CA ALA A 52 -22.72 -1.04 8.62
C ALA A 52 -22.19 -2.39 8.16
N PHE A 53 -22.90 -3.01 7.21
CA PHE A 53 -22.36 -4.14 6.48
C PHE A 53 -21.56 -3.62 5.30
N LEU A 54 -20.31 -4.05 5.18
CA LEU A 54 -19.51 -3.83 3.98
C LEU A 54 -19.22 -5.20 3.38
N ARG A 55 -19.90 -5.52 2.28
CA ARG A 55 -20.04 -6.91 1.78
C ARG A 55 -20.65 -7.78 2.90
N ASP A 56 -20.07 -8.94 3.19
CA ASP A 56 -20.60 -9.89 4.17
C ASP A 56 -20.07 -9.66 5.61
N GLN A 57 -19.36 -8.55 5.86
CA GLN A 57 -18.81 -8.25 7.19
C GLN A 57 -19.55 -7.10 7.88
N LYS A 58 -19.98 -7.34 9.13
CA LYS A 58 -20.52 -6.32 10.04
C LYS A 58 -19.35 -5.48 10.57
N LYS A 59 -19.19 -4.27 10.05
CA LYS A 59 -18.17 -3.32 10.49
C LYS A 59 -18.78 -2.32 11.47
N ALA A 60 -18.04 -1.95 12.51
CA ALA A 60 -18.40 -0.89 13.43
C ALA A 60 -17.38 0.24 13.29
N GLN A 61 -17.86 1.45 13.04
CA GLN A 61 -17.01 2.63 13.08
C GLN A 61 -16.67 2.97 14.53
N VAL A 62 -15.41 3.32 14.79
CA VAL A 62 -14.95 3.86 16.06
C VAL A 62 -14.33 5.22 15.76
N LEU A 63 -14.89 6.27 16.34
CA LEU A 63 -14.48 7.65 16.12
C LEU A 63 -13.65 8.11 17.32
N PHE A 64 -12.46 8.67 17.05
CA PHE A 64 -11.56 9.21 18.06
C PHE A 64 -11.53 10.73 17.97
N PHE A 65 -11.58 11.39 19.13
CA PHE A 65 -11.48 12.83 19.27
C PHE A 65 -10.24 13.15 20.12
N PRO A 66 -9.05 13.24 19.49
CA PRO A 66 -7.79 13.47 20.20
C PRO A 66 -7.63 14.92 20.67
N MET A 67 -8.52 15.81 20.25
CA MET A 67 -8.52 17.22 20.63
C MET A 67 -9.90 17.59 21.20
N SER A 68 -9.90 18.37 22.27
CA SER A 68 -11.09 19.04 22.76
C SER A 68 -10.79 20.49 23.11
N PHE A 69 -11.74 21.37 22.83
CA PHE A 69 -11.57 22.81 22.98
C PHE A 69 -12.64 23.38 23.91
N ASN A 70 -12.22 24.25 24.83
CA ASN A 70 -13.12 25.07 25.64
C ASN A 70 -13.10 26.51 25.09
N PRO A 71 -14.19 26.96 24.44
CA PRO A 71 -14.21 28.25 23.76
C PRO A 71 -14.27 29.45 24.71
N GLN A 72 -14.84 29.33 25.92
CA GLN A 72 -14.84 30.43 26.88
C GLN A 72 -13.50 30.59 27.60
N ALA A 73 -12.83 29.48 27.92
CA ALA A 73 -11.52 29.51 28.58
C ALA A 73 -10.36 29.72 27.59
N GLY A 74 -10.58 29.47 26.29
CA GLY A 74 -9.53 29.52 25.26
C GLY A 74 -8.51 28.37 25.37
N GLU A 75 -8.90 27.27 26.01
CA GLU A 75 -8.00 26.15 26.30
C GLU A 75 -8.22 25.00 25.32
N LEU A 76 -7.12 24.39 24.86
CA LEU A 76 -7.12 23.19 24.03
C LEU A 76 -6.49 22.04 24.82
N ARG A 77 -7.16 20.88 24.83
CA ARG A 77 -6.61 19.63 25.34
C ARG A 77 -6.25 18.72 24.17
N LEU A 78 -5.00 18.25 24.16
CA LEU A 78 -4.47 17.30 23.20
C LEU A 78 -4.12 15.98 23.90
N TYR A 79 -4.72 14.89 23.45
CA TYR A 79 -4.45 13.54 23.94
C TYR A 79 -3.48 12.86 22.98
N THR A 80 -2.23 12.73 23.39
CA THR A 80 -1.15 12.13 22.58
C THR A 80 -1.20 10.60 22.57
N LEU A 81 -1.97 9.99 23.49
CA LEU A 81 -2.20 8.55 23.52
C LEU A 81 -3.61 8.24 24.03
N ILE A 82 -4.38 7.51 23.23
CA ILE A 82 -5.70 6.98 23.61
C ILE A 82 -5.67 5.47 23.46
N ARG A 83 -5.86 4.74 24.57
CA ARG A 83 -5.96 3.27 24.56
C ARG A 83 -7.41 2.86 24.75
N VAL A 84 -7.92 2.05 23.84
CA VAL A 84 -9.29 1.52 23.90
C VAL A 84 -9.29 0.01 23.93
N ARG A 85 -10.24 -0.55 24.68
CA ARG A 85 -10.58 -1.97 24.64
C ARG A 85 -11.96 -2.10 24.03
N ILE A 86 -12.06 -2.82 22.91
CA ILE A 86 -13.34 -3.13 22.27
C ILE A 86 -13.72 -4.54 22.66
N THR A 87 -14.94 -4.72 23.17
CA THR A 87 -15.46 -6.03 23.55
C THR A 87 -16.72 -6.33 22.76
N TYR A 88 -16.73 -7.46 22.06
CA TYR A 88 -17.90 -7.94 21.34
C TYR A 88 -18.78 -8.72 22.30
N VAL A 89 -20.01 -8.25 22.48
CA VAL A 89 -21.03 -8.95 23.27
C VAL A 89 -21.95 -9.66 22.27
N PRO A 90 -22.13 -11.00 22.35
CA PRO A 90 -23.01 -11.72 21.44
C PRO A 90 -24.44 -11.18 21.50
N ASP A 91 -25.02 -10.89 20.33
CA ASP A 91 -26.46 -10.58 20.23
C ASP A 91 -27.25 -11.83 20.66
N GLN A 92 -28.17 -11.65 21.61
CA GLN A 92 -29.12 -12.70 22.03
C GLN A 92 -30.14 -12.93 20.90
N GLY A 93 -29.74 -13.77 19.93
CA GLY A 93 -30.52 -14.49 18.92
C GLY A 93 -31.82 -13.89 18.36
N PHE A 94 -31.84 -13.65 17.06
CA PHE A 94 -32.96 -14.05 16.20
C PHE A 94 -32.40 -14.68 14.92
N GLY A 95 -32.73 -15.95 14.70
CA GLY A 95 -32.22 -16.74 13.59
C GLY A 95 -32.92 -16.46 12.27
N MET A 96 -32.17 -16.54 11.17
CA MET A 96 -32.67 -16.91 9.86
C MET A 96 -31.57 -17.69 9.13
N GLN A 97 -31.86 -18.96 8.90
CA GLN A 97 -31.12 -19.82 7.98
C GLN A 97 -31.43 -19.35 6.54
N GLN A 98 -30.40 -19.20 5.69
CA GLN A 98 -30.19 -20.03 4.49
C GLN A 98 -29.26 -19.36 3.48
N PHE A 99 -28.41 -20.21 2.87
CA PHE A 99 -27.55 -20.03 1.70
C PHE A 99 -26.38 -19.04 1.84
N ILE A 100 -25.16 -19.55 2.05
CA ILE A 100 -24.13 -19.65 1.00
C ILE A 100 -23.23 -20.86 1.34
N THR A 101 -23.36 -21.94 0.58
CA THR A 101 -22.26 -22.89 0.39
C THR A 101 -21.35 -22.32 -0.70
N ALA A 102 -20.16 -21.88 -0.33
CA ALA A 102 -19.02 -21.71 -1.23
C ALA A 102 -17.73 -22.09 -0.49
N PRO A 103 -16.81 -22.80 -1.14
CA PRO A 103 -15.66 -23.43 -0.49
C PRO A 103 -14.53 -22.41 -0.39
N PHE A 104 -14.50 -21.64 0.70
CA PHE A 104 -13.31 -20.87 1.05
C PHE A 104 -12.76 -21.41 2.35
N GLY A 105 -11.84 -22.36 2.22
CA GLY A 105 -10.90 -22.68 3.28
C GLY A 105 -9.94 -21.50 3.45
N LEU A 106 -10.37 -20.44 4.12
CA LEU A 106 -9.47 -19.56 4.83
C LEU A 106 -9.41 -20.12 6.24
N ALA A 107 -8.26 -20.66 6.63
CA ALA A 107 -8.01 -21.02 8.02
C ALA A 107 -8.37 -19.80 8.88
N ALA A 108 -9.28 -19.99 9.84
CA ALA A 108 -9.50 -18.99 10.88
C ALA A 108 -8.13 -18.69 11.52
N ALA A 109 -7.82 -17.40 11.73
CA ALA A 109 -6.69 -17.04 12.58
C ALA A 109 -6.88 -17.78 13.91
N ASP A 110 -5.88 -18.54 14.33
CA ASP A 110 -5.96 -19.33 15.56
C ASP A 110 -6.30 -18.37 16.71
N PRO A 111 -7.43 -18.56 17.42
CA PRO A 111 -7.78 -17.74 18.58
C PRO A 111 -6.73 -17.82 19.70
N ASN A 112 -5.77 -18.74 19.62
CA ASN A 112 -4.62 -18.88 20.52
C ASN A 112 -3.35 -18.21 19.99
N TRP A 113 -3.46 -17.21 19.10
CA TRP A 113 -2.34 -16.43 18.57
C TRP A 113 -2.20 -15.05 19.25
N PRO A 114 -1.00 -14.63 19.71
CA PRO A 114 0.27 -15.35 19.70
C PRO A 114 0.28 -16.57 20.65
N PRO A 115 1.18 -17.55 20.45
CA PRO A 115 1.23 -18.78 21.23
C PRO A 115 1.27 -18.48 22.73
N ALA A 116 0.58 -19.30 23.52
CA ALA A 116 0.73 -19.27 24.97
C ALA A 116 2.16 -19.72 25.34
N GLY A 117 2.91 -18.88 26.04
CA GLY A 117 4.24 -19.18 26.56
C GLY A 117 4.56 -18.26 27.74
N ASP A 118 5.39 -18.75 28.66
CA ASP A 118 5.77 -17.99 29.86
C ASP A 118 6.67 -16.78 29.51
N GLN A 119 7.31 -16.83 28.34
CA GLN A 119 8.20 -15.80 27.82
C GLN A 119 7.94 -15.55 26.33
N LEU A 120 7.20 -14.48 26.05
CA LEU A 120 6.74 -14.09 24.72
C LEU A 120 7.23 -12.68 24.37
N TYR A 121 7.99 -12.56 23.28
CA TYR A 121 8.61 -11.31 22.87
C TYR A 121 8.22 -10.96 21.44
N LYS A 122 7.92 -9.69 21.23
CA LYS A 122 7.54 -9.15 19.93
C LYS A 122 8.76 -8.51 19.27
N ILE A 123 9.12 -8.98 18.09
CA ILE A 123 10.17 -8.38 17.26
C ILE A 123 9.50 -7.69 16.07
N THR A 124 9.82 -6.41 15.87
CA THR A 124 9.35 -5.62 14.73
C THR A 124 10.44 -5.49 13.69
N THR A 125 10.12 -5.78 12.44
CA THR A 125 11.07 -5.69 11.32
C THR A 125 10.45 -4.83 10.23
N ALA A 126 11.25 -4.10 9.45
CA ALA A 126 10.75 -3.13 8.47
C ALA A 126 11.17 -3.46 7.03
N GLU A 127 12.29 -4.15 6.89
CA GLU A 127 12.90 -4.50 5.61
C GLU A 127 13.11 -6.00 5.54
N GLU A 128 13.21 -6.53 4.33
CA GLU A 128 13.62 -7.90 4.06
C GLU A 128 15.12 -8.08 4.37
N GLY A 129 15.51 -9.26 4.84
CA GLY A 129 16.93 -9.59 5.08
C GLY A 129 17.18 -10.40 6.35
N ILE A 130 18.45 -10.55 6.71
CA ILE A 130 18.86 -11.23 7.94
C ILE A 130 18.89 -10.23 9.09
N TYR A 131 18.11 -10.52 10.13
CA TYR A 131 18.10 -9.77 11.37
C TYR A 131 18.85 -10.55 12.43
N ARG A 132 19.59 -9.82 13.26
CA ARG A 132 20.26 -10.36 14.44
C ARG A 132 19.64 -9.74 15.69
N VAL A 133 19.33 -10.58 16.67
CA VAL A 133 18.91 -10.16 18.01
C VAL A 133 19.86 -10.78 19.01
N THR A 134 20.59 -9.92 19.72
CA THR A 134 21.61 -10.31 20.69
C THR A 134 21.00 -10.66 22.05
N HIS A 135 21.73 -11.43 22.85
CA HIS A 135 21.39 -11.66 24.26
C HIS A 135 21.05 -10.34 25.00
N ASP A 136 21.87 -9.30 24.83
CA ASP A 136 21.72 -8.04 25.56
C ASP A 136 20.44 -7.29 25.15
N GLU A 137 20.05 -7.37 23.87
CA GLU A 137 18.77 -6.80 23.38
C GLU A 137 17.56 -7.55 23.96
N LEU A 138 17.65 -8.88 24.07
CA LEU A 138 16.60 -9.70 24.69
C LEU A 138 16.48 -9.37 26.19
N ALA A 139 17.59 -9.32 26.91
CA ALA A 139 17.63 -8.95 28.32
C ALA A 139 17.08 -7.53 28.55
N ALA A 140 17.47 -6.56 27.71
CA ALA A 140 16.96 -5.20 27.77
C ALA A 140 15.46 -5.09 27.46
N ALA A 141 14.92 -6.00 26.63
CA ALA A 141 13.49 -6.14 26.38
C ALA A 141 12.72 -6.81 27.53
N GLY A 142 13.41 -7.22 28.60
CA GLY A 142 12.83 -7.85 29.78
C GLY A 142 12.71 -9.37 29.68
N MET A 143 13.51 -10.01 28.80
CA MET A 143 13.66 -11.47 28.74
C MET A 143 14.50 -11.96 29.91
N ASP A 144 13.99 -12.94 30.66
CA ASP A 144 14.78 -13.65 31.67
C ASP A 144 15.63 -14.72 30.98
N THR A 145 16.68 -14.24 30.33
CA THR A 145 17.61 -15.04 29.52
C THR A 145 18.26 -16.18 30.30
N ALA A 146 18.41 -16.03 31.63
CA ALA A 146 18.98 -17.06 32.51
C ALA A 146 18.09 -18.31 32.66
N SER A 147 16.79 -18.19 32.39
CA SER A 147 15.82 -19.28 32.47
C SER A 147 15.57 -19.99 31.13
N ILE A 148 16.10 -19.43 30.03
CA ILE A 148 15.85 -19.91 28.67
C ILE A 148 16.85 -21.00 28.32
N ILE A 149 16.33 -22.10 27.78
CA ILE A 149 17.12 -23.06 27.01
C ILE A 149 17.06 -22.59 25.55
N PRO A 150 18.17 -22.13 24.94
CA PRO A 150 18.12 -21.53 23.60
C PRO A 150 17.53 -22.47 22.56
N ARG A 151 17.82 -23.77 22.66
CA ARG A 151 17.28 -24.84 21.80
C ARG A 151 15.75 -24.88 21.75
N ASN A 152 15.09 -24.41 22.81
CA ASN A 152 13.63 -24.37 22.93
C ASN A 152 13.01 -23.02 22.55
N LEU A 153 13.81 -22.11 21.99
CA LEU A 153 13.26 -20.92 21.37
C LEU A 153 12.58 -21.30 20.06
N HIS A 154 11.40 -20.74 19.86
CA HIS A 154 10.59 -20.79 18.64
C HIS A 154 10.38 -19.36 18.13
N LEU A 155 10.48 -19.18 16.81
CA LEU A 155 10.18 -17.91 16.17
C LEU A 155 8.99 -18.09 15.24
N TYR A 156 8.05 -17.15 15.25
CA TYR A 156 6.89 -17.24 14.39
C TYR A 156 6.55 -15.95 13.67
N ASN A 157 6.07 -16.10 12.43
CA ASN A 157 5.48 -15.04 11.63
C ASN A 157 4.10 -15.45 11.14
N ARG A 158 3.10 -14.61 11.36
CA ARG A 158 1.72 -14.80 10.85
C ARG A 158 1.11 -16.19 11.15
N GLY A 159 1.46 -16.79 12.30
CA GLY A 159 0.96 -18.10 12.72
C GLY A 159 1.80 -19.30 12.27
N ALA A 160 2.84 -19.08 11.46
CA ALA A 160 3.76 -20.13 11.00
C ALA A 160 5.11 -20.02 11.72
N GLU A 161 5.68 -21.16 12.09
CA GLU A 161 7.02 -21.21 12.67
C GLU A 161 8.08 -20.94 11.59
N VAL A 162 9.04 -20.09 11.91
CA VAL A 162 10.13 -19.67 11.05
C VAL A 162 11.43 -20.21 11.63
N ALA A 163 12.24 -20.82 10.76
CA ALA A 163 13.56 -21.31 11.15
C ALA A 163 14.47 -20.14 11.54
N MET A 164 15.24 -20.32 12.61
CA MET A 164 16.27 -19.36 13.02
C MET A 164 17.61 -20.06 13.27
N TYR A 165 18.67 -19.27 13.25
CA TYR A 165 19.99 -19.66 13.71
C TYR A 165 20.19 -19.13 15.13
N VAL A 166 20.74 -19.94 16.02
CA VAL A 166 21.07 -19.53 17.39
C VAL A 166 22.55 -19.80 17.61
N TYR A 167 23.34 -18.73 17.68
CA TYR A 167 24.75 -18.83 17.99
C TYR A 167 24.93 -19.07 19.49
N GLY A 168 25.77 -20.04 19.86
CA GLY A 168 26.07 -20.36 21.26
C GLY A 168 25.21 -21.46 21.89
N GLU A 169 24.15 -21.95 21.23
CA GLU A 169 23.16 -22.86 21.85
C GLU A 169 23.64 -24.28 22.26
N ASP A 170 24.93 -24.58 22.10
CA ASP A 170 25.50 -25.90 22.32
C ASP A 170 25.72 -26.24 23.80
N ASP A 171 26.02 -25.24 24.62
CA ASP A 171 26.15 -25.41 26.07
C ASP A 171 24.80 -25.41 26.80
N GLY A 172 23.73 -25.03 26.10
CA GLY A 172 22.35 -25.03 26.60
C GLY A 172 21.96 -23.78 27.37
N TYR A 173 22.78 -22.72 27.36
CA TYR A 173 22.50 -21.44 28.01
C TYR A 173 22.44 -20.32 26.97
N LEU A 174 21.70 -19.25 27.28
CA LEU A 174 21.70 -18.03 26.48
C LEU A 174 22.58 -17.01 27.20
N ASP A 175 23.87 -17.00 26.87
CA ASP A 175 24.90 -16.25 27.58
C ASP A 175 25.23 -14.90 26.90
N PRO A 176 25.88 -13.96 27.62
CA PRO A 176 26.41 -12.75 27.01
C PRO A 176 27.39 -13.07 25.87
N GLY A 177 27.03 -12.68 24.65
CA GLY A 177 27.75 -13.01 23.41
C GLY A 177 26.94 -13.85 22.43
N ASP A 178 25.89 -14.50 22.92
CA ASP A 178 24.96 -15.27 22.09
C ASP A 178 24.00 -14.36 21.33
N TYR A 179 23.48 -14.89 20.23
CA TYR A 179 22.52 -14.17 19.40
C TYR A 179 21.66 -15.12 18.56
N ILE A 180 20.52 -14.59 18.15
CA ILE A 180 19.57 -15.22 17.25
C ILE A 180 19.64 -14.50 15.90
N GLU A 181 19.70 -15.25 14.82
CA GLU A 181 19.56 -14.74 13.45
C GLU A 181 18.40 -15.38 12.73
N PHE A 182 17.65 -14.59 11.97
CA PHE A 182 16.56 -15.09 11.16
C PHE A 182 16.35 -14.24 9.93
N TYR A 183 15.83 -14.87 8.87
CA TYR A 183 15.42 -14.17 7.66
C TYR A 183 14.03 -13.60 7.85
N THR A 184 13.88 -12.34 7.44
CA THR A 184 12.60 -11.66 7.47
C THR A 184 12.15 -11.36 6.06
N GLU A 185 10.88 -11.60 5.77
CA GLU A 185 10.25 -11.10 4.56
C GLU A 185 9.76 -9.67 4.79
N ALA A 186 9.90 -8.82 3.78
CA ALA A 186 9.25 -7.51 3.80
C ALA A 186 7.73 -7.71 3.79
N ILE A 187 7.02 -7.01 4.68
CA ILE A 187 5.58 -6.89 4.56
C ILE A 187 5.27 -5.63 3.77
N ASN A 188 4.69 -5.79 2.58
CA ASN A 188 4.20 -4.68 1.80
C ASN A 188 2.67 -4.74 1.73
N THR A 189 2.02 -4.11 2.70
CA THR A 189 0.56 -3.94 2.70
C THR A 189 0.21 -2.47 2.80
N LYS A 190 -1.01 -2.12 2.38
CA LYS A 190 -1.54 -0.75 2.51
C LYS A 190 -1.57 -0.18 3.92
N TYR A 191 -1.45 -1.05 4.93
CA TYR A 191 -1.67 -0.68 6.33
C TYR A 191 -0.38 -0.59 7.15
N THR A 192 0.66 -1.31 6.73
CA THR A 192 1.92 -1.37 7.48
C THR A 192 3.05 -1.83 6.58
N ARG A 193 4.22 -1.23 6.82
CA ARG A 193 5.53 -1.70 6.35
C ARG A 193 6.28 -2.48 7.43
N THR A 194 5.72 -2.56 8.63
CA THR A 194 6.32 -3.23 9.78
C THR A 194 5.76 -4.64 9.91
N ASN A 195 6.63 -5.64 9.75
CA ASN A 195 6.33 -7.04 9.97
C ASN A 195 6.57 -7.41 11.44
N ILE A 196 5.82 -8.38 11.94
CA ILE A 196 5.86 -8.80 13.34
C ILE A 196 6.26 -10.26 13.44
N TYR A 197 7.32 -10.49 14.20
CA TYR A 197 7.76 -11.82 14.60
C TYR A 197 7.53 -11.99 16.11
N TRP A 198 7.20 -13.21 16.51
CA TRP A 198 7.02 -13.59 17.91
C TRP A 198 8.08 -14.60 18.29
N LEU A 199 8.95 -14.24 19.23
CA LEU A 199 9.93 -15.13 19.84
C LEU A 199 9.33 -15.70 21.12
N VAL A 200 9.28 -17.02 21.21
CA VAL A 200 8.65 -17.75 22.32
C VAL A 200 9.65 -18.75 22.87
N ALA A 201 9.80 -18.82 24.19
CA ALA A 201 10.46 -19.94 24.84
C ALA A 201 9.42 -20.98 25.27
N ASP A 202 9.58 -22.24 24.84
CA ASP A 202 8.70 -23.36 25.21
C ASP A 202 9.52 -24.53 25.80
N GLN A 203 8.90 -25.70 25.97
CA GLN A 203 9.52 -26.90 26.51
C GLN A 203 10.08 -27.83 25.42
N SER A 204 9.75 -27.58 24.15
CA SER A 204 10.22 -28.36 23.00
C SER A 204 11.28 -27.61 22.19
N PRO A 205 12.13 -28.34 21.42
CA PRO A 205 13.04 -27.70 20.48
C PRO A 205 12.29 -26.97 19.36
N GLY A 206 12.73 -25.75 19.03
CA GLY A 206 12.18 -24.98 17.91
C GLY A 206 12.91 -25.20 16.59
N LEU A 207 12.32 -24.69 15.52
CA LEU A 207 12.84 -24.86 14.16
C LEU A 207 14.19 -24.14 13.98
N ARG A 208 15.16 -24.84 13.39
CA ARG A 208 16.51 -24.32 13.11
C ARG A 208 16.80 -24.25 11.63
N MET A 209 17.58 -23.24 11.24
CA MET A 209 18.14 -23.15 9.89
C MET A 209 19.13 -24.29 9.66
N THR A 210 19.03 -24.93 8.50
CA THR A 210 20.05 -25.89 8.05
C THR A 210 21.33 -25.14 7.72
N GLN A 211 22.47 -25.60 8.24
CA GLN A 211 23.78 -25.06 7.90
C GLN A 211 24.31 -25.72 6.62
N ILE A 212 24.87 -24.90 5.73
CA ILE A 212 25.54 -25.33 4.50
C ILE A 212 26.94 -24.72 4.49
N ASP A 213 27.94 -25.51 4.11
CA ASP A 213 29.31 -25.01 3.97
C ASP A 213 29.39 -24.02 2.80
N GLY A 214 29.68 -22.76 3.13
CA GLY A 214 29.85 -21.66 2.18
C GLY A 214 31.30 -21.44 1.75
N ALA A 215 32.24 -22.33 2.09
CA ALA A 215 33.63 -22.20 1.69
C ALA A 215 33.75 -22.09 0.15
N PRO A 216 34.47 -21.09 -0.38
CA PRO A 216 34.65 -20.94 -1.81
C PRO A 216 35.28 -22.20 -2.42
N GLY A 217 34.61 -22.77 -3.42
CA GLY A 217 35.18 -23.86 -4.22
C GLY A 217 36.27 -23.36 -5.18
N SER A 218 36.70 -24.23 -6.10
CA SER A 218 37.67 -23.87 -7.16
C SER A 218 37.03 -23.20 -8.39
N ALA A 219 35.75 -22.80 -8.30
CA ALA A 219 35.05 -22.16 -9.40
C ALA A 219 35.66 -20.77 -9.69
N PRO A 220 35.73 -20.35 -10.96
CA PRO A 220 36.15 -18.99 -11.29
C PRO A 220 35.17 -17.98 -10.70
N PHE A 221 35.66 -16.78 -10.41
CA PHE A 221 34.81 -15.68 -9.96
C PHE A 221 33.79 -15.30 -11.04
N ALA A 222 32.53 -15.17 -10.63
CA ALA A 222 31.51 -14.55 -11.47
C ALA A 222 31.84 -13.07 -11.65
N ASN A 223 31.90 -12.60 -12.90
CA ASN A 223 32.20 -11.21 -13.22
C ASN A 223 30.92 -10.37 -13.33
N ASP A 224 29.77 -11.02 -13.44
CA ASP A 224 28.45 -10.45 -13.50
C ASP A 224 27.43 -11.38 -12.81
N PHE A 225 26.25 -10.85 -12.54
CA PHE A 225 25.13 -11.58 -11.98
C PHE A 225 23.83 -10.93 -12.45
N LEU A 226 22.72 -11.67 -12.36
CA LEU A 226 21.40 -11.12 -12.64
C LEU A 226 20.96 -10.26 -11.45
N GLU A 227 20.63 -9.01 -11.71
CA GLU A 227 20.06 -8.08 -10.74
C GLU A 227 18.65 -7.67 -11.19
N VAL A 228 17.74 -7.54 -10.23
CA VAL A 228 16.40 -7.01 -10.46
C VAL A 228 16.33 -5.62 -9.83
N LEU A 229 16.12 -4.61 -10.68
CA LEU A 229 15.88 -3.24 -10.24
C LEU A 229 14.40 -2.92 -10.37
N HIS A 230 13.83 -2.32 -9.32
CA HIS A 230 12.44 -1.91 -9.27
C HIS A 230 12.36 -0.39 -9.18
N PHE A 231 11.51 0.20 -10.02
CA PHE A 231 11.31 1.64 -10.10
C PHE A 231 9.80 1.93 -9.99
N GLU A 232 9.43 2.84 -9.10
CA GLU A 232 8.06 3.34 -8.94
C GLU A 232 8.09 4.76 -8.35
N ARG A 233 7.02 5.53 -8.56
CA ARG A 233 6.81 6.82 -7.89
C ARG A 233 5.33 6.96 -7.52
N ASP A 234 5.05 7.28 -6.26
CA ASP A 234 3.71 7.65 -5.85
C ASP A 234 3.46 9.13 -6.14
N LEU A 235 2.81 9.43 -7.25
CA LEU A 235 2.42 10.81 -7.57
C LEU A 235 1.07 11.15 -6.94
N PRO A 236 0.86 12.38 -6.41
CA PRO A 236 -0.42 12.80 -5.83
C PRO A 236 -1.63 12.66 -6.79
N GLN A 237 -1.38 12.73 -8.10
CA GLN A 237 -2.38 12.56 -9.16
C GLN A 237 -2.60 11.09 -9.52
N GLY A 238 -1.66 10.21 -9.16
CA GLY A 238 -1.66 8.79 -9.46
C GLY A 238 -2.48 7.94 -8.50
N TYR A 239 -3.20 8.52 -7.53
CA TYR A 239 -4.06 7.74 -6.65
C TYR A 239 -5.46 7.53 -7.24
N TRP A 240 -5.77 6.30 -7.64
CA TRP A 240 -7.10 5.91 -8.10
C TRP A 240 -7.81 5.07 -7.03
N GLY A 241 -8.37 5.73 -6.02
CA GLY A 241 -9.03 5.07 -4.88
C GLY A 241 -10.22 4.16 -5.23
N LEU A 242 -10.84 4.34 -6.39
CA LEU A 242 -11.94 3.51 -6.90
C LEU A 242 -11.50 2.40 -7.86
N ALA A 243 -10.19 2.19 -8.04
CA ALA A 243 -9.68 1.11 -8.89
C ALA A 243 -10.24 -0.26 -8.40
N PRO A 244 -10.78 -1.09 -9.32
CA PRO A 244 -11.43 -2.34 -8.95
C PRO A 244 -10.45 -3.35 -8.33
N GLY A 245 -10.96 -4.48 -7.85
CA GLY A 245 -10.15 -5.55 -7.26
C GLY A 245 -10.15 -5.56 -5.74
N GLU A 246 -9.32 -6.44 -5.19
CA GLU A 246 -9.24 -6.65 -3.74
C GLU A 246 -8.63 -5.46 -3.00
N ASP A 247 -8.74 -5.48 -1.69
CA ASP A 247 -8.15 -4.43 -0.86
C ASP A 247 -6.62 -4.50 -0.85
N SER A 248 -6.01 -5.64 -1.17
CA SER A 248 -4.56 -5.80 -1.32
C SER A 248 -4.00 -5.11 -2.57
N VAL A 249 -4.80 -4.86 -3.61
CA VAL A 249 -4.34 -4.34 -4.91
C VAL A 249 -3.89 -2.90 -4.81
N ASP A 250 -2.71 -2.55 -5.29
CA ASP A 250 -2.23 -1.17 -5.28
C ASP A 250 -3.15 -0.23 -6.07
N ARG A 251 -3.30 0.99 -5.55
CA ARG A 251 -4.11 2.07 -6.13
C ARG A 251 -3.30 3.34 -6.38
N TRP A 252 -2.00 3.30 -6.10
CA TRP A 252 -1.06 4.30 -6.53
C TRP A 252 -0.46 3.87 -7.87
N PHE A 253 -0.38 4.83 -8.77
CA PHE A 253 0.14 4.66 -10.11
C PHE A 253 1.22 5.71 -10.35
N TRP A 254 2.30 5.30 -11.04
CA TRP A 254 3.37 6.21 -11.41
C TRP A 254 2.88 7.30 -12.35
N ALA A 255 2.13 6.93 -13.38
CA ALA A 255 1.59 7.85 -14.36
C ALA A 255 0.20 7.40 -14.80
N ASP A 256 -0.61 8.37 -15.23
CA ASP A 256 -1.84 8.16 -15.97
C ASP A 256 -1.64 8.49 -17.44
N PHE A 257 -2.28 7.71 -18.30
CA PHE A 257 -2.20 7.89 -19.75
C PHE A 257 -3.56 8.35 -20.27
N THR A 258 -3.60 9.47 -20.99
CA THR A 258 -4.82 9.89 -21.68
C THR A 258 -4.71 9.58 -23.16
N PRO A 259 -5.57 8.70 -23.74
CA PRO A 259 -5.53 8.45 -25.16
C PRO A 259 -5.99 9.70 -25.93
N PRO A 260 -5.48 9.92 -27.16
CA PRO A 260 -5.76 11.11 -27.96
C PRO A 260 -7.26 11.29 -28.30
N GLU A 261 -8.06 10.23 -28.19
CA GLU A 261 -9.48 10.20 -28.55
C GLU A 261 -10.41 10.79 -27.47
N TYR A 262 -9.96 10.92 -26.22
CA TYR A 262 -10.84 11.25 -25.08
C TYR A 262 -10.87 12.74 -24.69
N GLN A 263 -10.29 13.61 -25.50
CA GLN A 263 -10.20 15.03 -25.16
C GLN A 263 -11.02 15.88 -26.14
N TRP A 264 -11.89 16.72 -25.58
CA TRP A 264 -12.64 17.79 -26.28
C TRP A 264 -11.72 18.84 -26.93
N VAL A 265 -10.41 18.61 -26.87
CA VAL A 265 -9.29 19.30 -27.50
C VAL A 265 -8.39 18.19 -28.01
N VAL A 266 -8.04 18.17 -29.31
CA VAL A 266 -7.04 17.24 -29.84
C VAL A 266 -5.69 17.61 -29.20
N LEU A 267 -5.30 16.93 -28.13
CA LEU A 267 -3.91 16.98 -27.67
C LEU A 267 -3.11 15.92 -28.43
N PRO A 268 -1.84 16.19 -28.74
CA PRO A 268 -0.96 15.17 -29.27
C PRO A 268 -0.96 13.95 -28.33
N ASN A 269 -0.91 12.76 -28.90
CA ASN A 269 -0.53 11.57 -28.15
C ASN A 269 0.89 11.79 -27.63
N ILE A 270 1.06 11.95 -26.32
CA ILE A 270 2.37 12.21 -25.72
C ILE A 270 2.84 10.87 -25.13
N PRO A 271 3.89 10.25 -25.67
CA PRO A 271 4.54 9.13 -25.01
C PRO A 271 5.03 9.54 -23.61
N GLU A 272 4.83 8.67 -22.63
CA GLU A 272 5.31 8.89 -21.27
C GLU A 272 6.69 8.23 -21.11
N ASP A 273 7.61 8.97 -20.50
CA ASP A 273 9.00 8.58 -20.30
C ASP A 273 9.25 8.24 -18.83
N PHE A 274 9.74 7.02 -18.58
CA PHE A 274 10.07 6.48 -17.27
C PHE A 274 11.59 6.31 -17.17
N PRO A 275 12.31 7.25 -16.54
CA PRO A 275 13.75 7.16 -16.40
C PRO A 275 14.12 5.99 -15.49
N VAL A 276 15.08 5.17 -15.93
CA VAL A 276 15.65 4.06 -15.17
C VAL A 276 17.17 4.16 -15.22
N ASP A 277 17.78 4.26 -14.05
CA ASP A 277 19.23 4.36 -13.90
C ASP A 277 19.80 3.00 -13.53
N LEU A 278 20.70 2.47 -14.37
CA LEU A 278 21.28 1.15 -14.20
C LEU A 278 22.70 1.26 -13.63
N PRO A 279 23.01 0.69 -12.46
CA PRO A 279 24.33 0.79 -11.84
C PRO A 279 25.42 0.12 -12.67
N GLY A 280 25.05 -0.85 -13.50
CA GLY A 280 25.91 -1.50 -14.47
C GLY A 280 25.12 -2.38 -15.43
N VAL A 281 25.65 -2.57 -16.63
CA VAL A 281 25.15 -3.53 -17.62
C VAL A 281 26.34 -4.39 -18.03
N SER A 282 26.18 -5.72 -17.98
CA SER A 282 27.28 -6.64 -18.33
C SER A 282 27.73 -6.44 -19.77
N THR A 283 29.04 -6.52 -19.99
CA THR A 283 29.65 -6.49 -21.32
C THR A 283 29.68 -7.86 -22.00
N LEU A 284 29.31 -8.95 -21.30
CA LEU A 284 29.34 -10.30 -21.85
C LEU A 284 28.21 -10.57 -22.86
N GLY A 285 27.28 -9.63 -23.03
CA GLY A 285 26.09 -9.80 -23.86
C GLY A 285 25.14 -10.81 -23.26
N GLY A 286 23.84 -10.63 -23.47
CA GLY A 286 22.85 -11.48 -22.85
C GLY A 286 21.44 -11.03 -23.10
N THR A 287 20.53 -11.58 -22.33
CA THR A 287 19.12 -11.21 -22.32
C THR A 287 18.81 -10.44 -21.05
N ALA A 288 18.12 -9.31 -21.18
CA ALA A 288 17.50 -8.62 -20.06
C ALA A 288 15.97 -8.77 -20.16
N THR A 289 15.27 -8.68 -19.03
CA THR A 289 13.80 -8.74 -19.01
C THR A 289 13.24 -7.42 -18.51
N VAL A 290 12.39 -6.78 -19.32
CA VAL A 290 11.64 -5.59 -18.92
C VAL A 290 10.26 -6.01 -18.46
N LYS A 291 9.88 -5.60 -17.24
CA LYS A 291 8.55 -5.81 -16.67
C LYS A 291 7.86 -4.48 -16.42
N VAL A 292 6.63 -4.33 -16.89
CA VAL A 292 5.80 -3.13 -16.67
C VAL A 292 4.43 -3.57 -16.18
N ALA A 293 3.97 -2.99 -15.07
CA ALA A 293 2.60 -3.15 -14.60
C ALA A 293 1.76 -1.95 -15.05
N LEU A 294 0.61 -2.24 -15.67
CA LEU A 294 -0.33 -1.27 -16.20
C LEU A 294 -1.74 -1.61 -15.71
N ARG A 295 -2.62 -0.63 -15.80
CA ARG A 295 -4.04 -0.85 -15.56
C ARG A 295 -4.88 0.03 -16.48
N GLY A 296 -5.89 -0.58 -17.10
CA GLY A 296 -6.83 0.21 -17.90
C GLY A 296 -7.78 1.00 -17.01
N PHE A 297 -8.09 2.23 -17.41
CA PHE A 297 -9.10 3.05 -16.73
C PHE A 297 -10.51 2.80 -17.29
N ALA A 298 -10.66 2.64 -18.61
CA ALA A 298 -11.94 2.37 -19.24
C ALA A 298 -12.28 0.87 -19.23
N ALA A 299 -13.43 0.51 -18.66
CA ALA A 299 -13.83 -0.88 -18.41
C ALA A 299 -14.30 -1.63 -19.67
N ASP A 300 -14.80 -0.91 -20.67
CA ASP A 300 -15.38 -1.44 -21.90
C ASP A 300 -14.48 -1.26 -23.13
N LYS A 301 -13.22 -0.84 -22.91
CA LYS A 301 -12.28 -0.51 -23.98
C LYS A 301 -11.11 -1.47 -24.10
N LEU A 302 -10.68 -1.67 -25.35
CA LEU A 302 -9.42 -2.31 -25.67
C LEU A 302 -8.32 -1.25 -25.63
N HIS A 303 -7.36 -1.41 -24.72
CA HIS A 303 -6.17 -0.57 -24.65
C HIS A 303 -5.08 -1.16 -25.52
N GLN A 304 -4.29 -0.31 -26.19
CA GLN A 304 -3.11 -0.71 -26.96
C GLN A 304 -1.95 0.22 -26.65
N ALA A 305 -0.75 -0.33 -26.46
CA ALA A 305 0.45 0.46 -26.16
C ALA A 305 1.70 -0.10 -26.85
N THR A 306 2.63 0.78 -27.20
CA THR A 306 4.02 0.42 -27.55
C THR A 306 4.95 0.73 -26.39
N PHE A 307 6.03 -0.04 -26.32
CA PHE A 307 7.07 0.07 -25.30
C PHE A 307 8.40 0.20 -26.02
N SER A 308 9.19 1.21 -25.67
CA SER A 308 10.49 1.48 -26.28
C SER A 308 11.55 1.77 -25.24
N ILE A 309 12.82 1.55 -25.58
CA ILE A 309 13.98 1.95 -24.77
C ILE A 309 14.68 3.10 -25.48
N LYS A 310 14.87 4.20 -24.76
CA LYS A 310 15.70 5.34 -25.18
C LYS A 310 16.93 5.45 -24.28
N ASN A 311 18.07 5.75 -24.88
CA ASN A 311 19.31 6.09 -24.18
C ASN A 311 20.29 6.74 -25.18
N SER A 312 21.54 6.90 -24.78
CA SER A 312 22.58 7.51 -25.61
C SER A 312 22.90 6.73 -26.90
N LEU A 313 22.69 5.41 -26.93
CA LEU A 313 22.85 4.59 -28.14
C LEU A 313 21.60 4.63 -29.04
N PHE A 314 20.42 4.73 -28.44
CA PHE A 314 19.13 4.75 -29.12
C PHE A 314 18.36 6.06 -28.82
N PRO A 315 18.84 7.22 -29.30
CA PRO A 315 18.26 8.52 -28.94
C PRO A 315 16.82 8.71 -29.44
N ASN A 316 16.44 8.00 -30.51
CA ASN A 316 15.08 8.02 -31.06
C ASN A 316 14.19 6.89 -30.50
N GLY A 317 14.73 6.07 -29.59
CA GLY A 317 14.06 4.90 -29.05
C GLY A 317 14.19 3.66 -29.94
N SER A 318 14.19 2.50 -29.30
CA SER A 318 14.01 1.19 -29.94
C SER A 318 12.80 0.49 -29.35
N GLN A 319 11.80 0.22 -30.18
CA GLN A 319 10.59 -0.48 -29.75
C GLN A 319 10.93 -1.91 -29.37
N ILE A 320 10.56 -2.29 -28.15
CA ILE A 320 10.76 -3.64 -27.59
C ILE A 320 9.46 -4.47 -27.62
N ALA A 321 8.30 -3.81 -27.59
CA ALA A 321 7.01 -4.49 -27.62
C ALA A 321 5.86 -3.58 -28.07
N GLN A 322 4.80 -4.23 -28.55
CA GLN A 322 3.45 -3.67 -28.61
C GLN A 322 2.51 -4.68 -27.93
N ARG A 323 1.58 -4.20 -27.11
CA ARG A 323 0.66 -5.02 -26.33
C ARG A 323 -0.74 -4.43 -26.31
N SER A 324 -1.73 -5.28 -26.06
CA SER A 324 -3.12 -4.91 -25.94
C SER A 324 -3.75 -5.61 -24.73
N TRP A 325 -4.66 -4.93 -24.03
CA TRP A 325 -5.40 -5.49 -22.90
C TRP A 325 -6.79 -4.87 -22.80
N GLN A 326 -7.74 -5.58 -22.19
CA GLN A 326 -9.13 -5.16 -22.11
C GLN A 326 -9.49 -4.72 -20.70
N GLY A 327 -10.29 -3.65 -20.59
CA GLY A 327 -10.98 -3.30 -19.36
C GLY A 327 -10.05 -2.78 -18.26
N GLN A 328 -10.44 -3.01 -17.00
CA GLN A 328 -9.79 -2.43 -15.81
C GLN A 328 -8.94 -3.42 -15.01
N ASP A 329 -8.64 -4.59 -15.57
CA ASP A 329 -7.78 -5.55 -14.88
C ASP A 329 -6.32 -5.08 -14.89
N GLU A 330 -5.56 -5.51 -13.88
CA GLU A 330 -4.12 -5.30 -13.86
C GLU A 330 -3.50 -6.09 -15.03
N TYR A 331 -2.64 -5.43 -15.79
CA TYR A 331 -1.98 -6.00 -16.94
C TYR A 331 -0.47 -5.90 -16.76
N ARG A 332 0.22 -7.04 -16.79
CA ARG A 332 1.67 -7.12 -16.67
C ARG A 332 2.29 -7.45 -18.01
N VAL A 333 3.12 -6.54 -18.50
CA VAL A 333 3.96 -6.75 -19.68
C VAL A 333 5.30 -7.29 -19.21
N GLU A 334 5.71 -8.41 -19.78
CA GLU A 334 7.01 -9.02 -19.56
C GLU A 334 7.64 -9.31 -20.94
N VAL A 335 8.83 -8.78 -21.16
CA VAL A 335 9.52 -8.84 -22.47
C VAL A 335 10.99 -9.11 -22.25
N ASP A 336 11.46 -10.21 -22.83
CA ASP A 336 12.89 -10.49 -22.96
C ASP A 336 13.44 -9.69 -24.14
N ILE A 337 14.55 -8.99 -23.90
CA ILE A 337 15.20 -8.09 -24.85
C ILE A 337 16.69 -8.43 -24.94
N ASP A 338 17.32 -8.05 -26.05
CA ASP A 338 18.78 -8.03 -26.13
C ASP A 338 19.32 -7.02 -25.12
N GLN A 339 20.20 -7.45 -24.22
CA GLN A 339 20.86 -6.60 -23.23
C GLN A 339 21.63 -5.44 -23.89
N GLY A 340 22.07 -5.60 -25.14
CA GLY A 340 22.70 -4.54 -25.92
C GLY A 340 21.81 -3.32 -26.19
N LEU A 341 20.51 -3.39 -25.89
CA LEU A 341 19.61 -2.23 -25.92
C LEU A 341 19.79 -1.30 -24.70
N LEU A 342 20.48 -1.75 -23.65
CA LEU A 342 20.70 -1.00 -22.41
C LEU A 342 22.13 -0.47 -22.32
N VAL A 343 22.30 0.65 -21.61
CA VAL A 343 23.62 1.20 -21.26
C VAL A 343 23.78 1.29 -19.74
N PRO A 344 25.00 1.25 -19.19
CA PRO A 344 25.23 1.67 -17.81
C PRO A 344 24.80 3.14 -17.64
N GLY A 345 24.16 3.44 -16.52
CA GLY A 345 23.61 4.76 -16.23
C GLY A 345 22.20 4.95 -16.80
N GLU A 346 21.98 6.14 -17.39
CA GLU A 346 20.68 6.61 -17.82
C GLU A 346 20.09 5.81 -18.99
N ASN A 347 18.94 5.20 -18.73
CA ASN A 347 18.03 4.69 -19.75
C ASN A 347 16.63 5.25 -19.49
N THR A 348 15.75 5.13 -20.47
CA THR A 348 14.35 5.54 -20.34
C THR A 348 13.47 4.51 -21.01
N ILE A 349 12.50 4.00 -20.26
CA ILE A 349 11.41 3.21 -20.82
C ILE A 349 10.34 4.20 -21.27
N THR A 350 9.98 4.17 -22.54
CA THR A 350 8.92 5.01 -23.10
C THR A 350 7.70 4.16 -23.37
N ILE A 351 6.53 4.62 -22.92
CA ILE A 351 5.24 3.96 -23.17
C ILE A 351 4.36 4.93 -23.94
N GLU A 352 3.84 4.49 -25.08
CA GLU A 352 2.91 5.27 -25.90
C GLU A 352 1.60 4.51 -26.06
N LEU A 353 0.48 5.10 -25.64
CA LEU A 353 -0.85 4.56 -25.93
C LEU A 353 -1.19 4.79 -27.39
N LEU A 354 -1.62 3.76 -28.11
CA LEU A 354 -2.04 3.88 -29.50
C LEU A 354 -3.52 4.26 -29.65
N GLY A 355 -4.30 4.22 -28.57
CA GLY A 355 -5.73 4.51 -28.55
C GLY A 355 -6.54 3.49 -27.75
N THR A 356 -7.85 3.71 -27.68
CA THR A 356 -8.81 2.81 -27.02
C THR A 356 -9.98 2.50 -27.95
N GLU A 357 -10.00 1.32 -28.59
CA GLU A 357 -11.13 0.92 -29.44
C GLU A 357 -12.38 0.58 -28.63
#